data_AF-A0A9X2C1I5-F1
#
_entry.id   AF-A0A9X2C1I5-F1
#
_cell.length_a   1.000
_cell.length_b   1.000
_cell.length_c   1.000
_cell.angle_alpha   90.00
_cell.angle_beta   90.00
_cell.angle_gamma   90.00
#
_symmetry.space_group_name_H-M   'P 1'
#
loop_
_entity.id
_entity.type
_entity.pdbx_description
1 polymer ?
#
loop_
_entity_poly.entity_id
_entity_poly.type
_entity_poly.pdbx_seq_one_letter_code
_entity_poly.pdbx_strand_id
1 'polypeptide(L)'
;MSEDFKPGTRPLLRLAGLDAVRAFVSRADEAHVIWTAVMALMLRLYAEPDAKTRRESGPTDSQVVTALRTVLSENFGSEAADYASWALVRYGCRQKPTMAALHPWEGLMFEWQQRKASAPRIAIMLRDGGFAMPIKPASLESLDGWVTDPVKALGEATEIIEALFGERLVSYNLHDDGTPPAHDTLFGGLVASLLPQARLADLRQTLERGDDGAVWRVEYSFEGQPRVFEAPAVGSTMDVDAVMAAVDDFLERLDRPERVYRLAPGRYNNGETGTFVVVDAGKFPEIAWRLRLPLLRSPSVSDLPPGIPTAAPEPLRVGARPMAPRPVAAPAAAREAQQDDVAVATEPGSGITAPMSLLESRFVTPTPPAGPAGPVERAADPAMKQLINALRRSFGAGRLLQGGRWMKQVRTEPPAWLTASGDPVRIFYEKQETLFRKGRIGWGALVEADDGVFAQGGDDLPGVLVFSEDEYFDARPAELAAIGARLVELRAGGAAANVEAARFAQTVRNDSGRPLGIAVPASVSPKTPMLSSFVAVRAHLPDGLLSGDWFPVLTHPSSVVPMIVPHTFWPPAMLAAWTERRMSLEASVKA
;
A
#
# COMPACT_ATOMS: atom_id res chain seq x y z
N MET A 1 3.99 5.61 -28.68
CA MET A 1 2.90 4.95 -29.41
C MET A 1 2.18 4.08 -28.41
N SER A 2 0.85 4.20 -28.26
CA SER A 2 0.09 3.31 -27.37
C SER A 2 0.15 1.90 -27.94
N GLU A 3 0.49 0.91 -27.11
CA GLU A 3 0.32 -0.48 -27.48
C GLU A 3 -1.15 -0.90 -27.26
N ASP A 4 -1.62 -1.86 -28.06
CA ASP A 4 -2.91 -2.48 -27.85
C ASP A 4 -2.82 -3.58 -26.79
N PHE A 5 -3.89 -3.69 -25.99
CA PHE A 5 -4.05 -4.73 -24.98
C PHE A 5 -4.00 -6.12 -25.60
N LYS A 6 -3.41 -7.08 -24.89
CA LYS A 6 -3.57 -8.49 -25.24
C LYS A 6 -5.07 -8.88 -25.22
N PRO A 7 -5.48 -9.85 -26.04
CA PRO A 7 -6.89 -10.22 -26.18
C PRO A 7 -7.59 -10.55 -24.86
N GLY A 8 -6.90 -11.17 -23.90
CA GLY A 8 -7.43 -11.49 -22.58
C GLY A 8 -7.60 -10.30 -21.63
N THR A 9 -6.84 -9.22 -21.82
CA THR A 9 -6.83 -8.08 -20.89
C THR A 9 -8.12 -7.26 -20.95
N ARG A 10 -8.66 -6.97 -22.14
CA ARG A 10 -9.90 -6.17 -22.28
C ARG A 10 -11.13 -6.84 -21.65
N PRO A 11 -11.40 -8.15 -21.86
CA PRO A 11 -12.45 -8.86 -21.15
C PRO A 11 -12.31 -8.76 -19.63
N LEU A 12 -11.08 -8.91 -19.10
CA LEU A 12 -10.84 -8.81 -17.67
C LEU A 12 -11.18 -7.41 -17.13
N LEU A 13 -10.75 -6.35 -17.84
CA LEU A 13 -11.06 -4.96 -17.45
C LEU A 13 -12.56 -4.68 -17.43
N ARG A 14 -13.30 -5.17 -18.43
CA ARG A 14 -14.76 -5.05 -18.47
C ARG A 14 -15.42 -5.71 -17.27
N LEU A 15 -15.02 -6.93 -16.96
CA LEU A 15 -15.55 -7.66 -15.80
C LEU A 15 -15.21 -6.92 -14.50
N ALA A 16 -14.05 -6.27 -14.43
CA ALA A 16 -13.63 -5.42 -13.32
C ALA A 16 -14.29 -4.03 -13.27
N GLY A 17 -15.11 -3.65 -14.27
CA GLY A 17 -15.71 -2.31 -14.37
C GLY A 17 -14.72 -1.20 -14.70
N LEU A 18 -13.63 -1.54 -15.41
CA LEU A 18 -12.53 -0.65 -15.78
C LEU A 18 -12.48 -0.39 -17.30
N ASP A 19 -13.64 -0.44 -17.97
CA ASP A 19 -13.78 -0.27 -19.42
C ASP A 19 -13.25 1.07 -19.95
N ALA A 20 -13.20 2.09 -19.09
CA ALA A 20 -12.71 3.42 -19.43
C ALA A 20 -11.18 3.45 -19.69
N VAL A 21 -10.43 2.42 -19.29
CA VAL A 21 -8.99 2.33 -19.53
C VAL A 21 -8.75 1.97 -21.00
N ARG A 22 -8.40 2.97 -21.82
CA ARG A 22 -8.31 2.83 -23.29
C ARG A 22 -6.94 2.40 -23.82
N ALA A 23 -5.88 2.63 -23.05
CA ALA A 23 -4.50 2.51 -23.52
C ALA A 23 -3.52 2.29 -22.36
N PHE A 24 -2.31 1.82 -22.68
CA PHE A 24 -1.17 1.74 -21.77
C PHE A 24 0.13 2.15 -22.51
N VAL A 25 1.16 2.51 -21.75
CA VAL A 25 2.40 3.10 -22.30
C VAL A 25 3.47 2.03 -22.57
N SER A 26 3.51 0.96 -21.78
CA SER A 26 4.47 -0.14 -21.89
C SER A 26 3.90 -1.48 -21.39
N ARG A 27 4.52 -2.61 -21.73
CA ARG A 27 4.10 -3.93 -21.20
C ARG A 27 4.07 -4.02 -19.67
N ALA A 28 4.93 -3.27 -18.98
CA ALA A 28 4.88 -3.15 -17.53
C ALA A 28 3.60 -2.45 -17.06
N ASP A 29 3.14 -1.43 -17.80
CA ASP A 29 1.86 -0.77 -17.51
C ASP A 29 0.67 -1.69 -17.78
N GLU A 30 0.73 -2.55 -18.81
CA GLU A 30 -0.30 -3.58 -19.02
C GLU A 30 -0.39 -4.54 -17.82
N ALA A 31 0.74 -5.00 -17.28
CA ALA A 31 0.76 -5.83 -16.09
C ALA A 31 0.13 -5.13 -14.87
N HIS A 32 0.41 -3.84 -14.70
CA HIS A 32 -0.20 -3.01 -13.66
C HIS A 32 -1.72 -2.84 -13.83
N VAL A 33 -2.18 -2.68 -15.08
CA VAL A 33 -3.61 -2.59 -15.40
C VAL A 33 -4.31 -3.92 -15.12
N ILE A 34 -3.68 -5.05 -15.47
CA ILE A 34 -4.16 -6.40 -15.12
C ILE A 34 -4.26 -6.55 -13.61
N TRP A 35 -3.21 -6.18 -12.87
CA TRP A 35 -3.21 -6.22 -11.41
C TRP A 35 -4.37 -5.41 -10.82
N THR A 36 -4.60 -4.19 -11.32
CA THR A 36 -5.71 -3.33 -10.87
C THR A 36 -7.07 -3.99 -11.10
N ALA A 37 -7.26 -4.61 -12.27
CA ALA A 37 -8.47 -5.37 -12.59
C ALA A 37 -8.65 -6.57 -11.67
N VAL A 38 -7.58 -7.33 -11.40
CA VAL A 38 -7.59 -8.45 -10.47
C VAL A 38 -7.95 -8.00 -9.05
N MET A 39 -7.35 -6.91 -8.55
CA MET A 39 -7.65 -6.38 -7.22
C MET A 39 -9.11 -5.92 -7.12
N ALA A 40 -9.65 -5.25 -8.14
CA ALA A 40 -11.04 -4.84 -8.16
C ALA A 40 -12.00 -6.03 -8.08
N LEU A 41 -11.72 -7.12 -8.82
CA LEU A 41 -12.50 -8.35 -8.77
C LEU A 41 -12.39 -9.04 -7.40
N MET A 42 -11.21 -9.03 -6.79
CA MET A 42 -10.97 -9.66 -5.51
C MET A 42 -11.57 -8.88 -4.35
N LEU A 43 -11.56 -7.56 -4.38
CA LEU A 43 -12.27 -6.72 -3.41
C LEU A 43 -13.78 -7.01 -3.43
N ARG A 44 -14.39 -7.24 -4.60
CA ARG A 44 -15.79 -7.67 -4.69
C ARG A 44 -16.01 -9.05 -4.06
N LEU A 45 -15.07 -9.98 -4.27
CA LEU A 45 -15.12 -11.30 -3.66
C LEU A 45 -15.13 -11.23 -2.12
N TYR A 46 -14.38 -10.28 -1.54
CA TYR A 46 -14.28 -10.08 -0.08
C TYR A 46 -15.37 -9.18 0.53
N ALA A 47 -15.96 -8.27 -0.24
CA ALA A 47 -16.87 -7.24 0.28
C ALA A 47 -18.32 -7.72 0.52
N GLU A 48 -18.72 -8.88 -0.02
CA GLU A 48 -20.12 -9.32 0.08
C GLU A 48 -20.33 -10.48 1.08
N PRO A 49 -21.16 -10.28 2.14
CA PRO A 49 -21.39 -11.26 3.19
C PRO A 49 -22.27 -12.45 2.80
N ASP A 50 -22.93 -12.44 1.64
CA ASP A 50 -23.79 -13.53 1.15
C ASP A 50 -23.46 -13.93 -0.30
N ALA A 51 -23.25 -15.23 -0.52
CA ALA A 51 -22.99 -15.84 -1.83
C ALA A 51 -24.17 -15.73 -2.82
N LYS A 52 -25.38 -15.48 -2.31
CA LYS A 52 -26.59 -15.31 -3.13
C LYS A 52 -26.57 -13.98 -3.91
N THR A 53 -26.26 -12.87 -3.24
CA THR A 53 -26.16 -11.53 -3.83
C THR A 53 -25.11 -11.47 -4.95
N ARG A 54 -23.99 -12.18 -4.76
CA ARG A 54 -22.91 -12.33 -5.74
C ARG A 54 -23.38 -12.86 -7.11
N ARG A 55 -24.41 -13.73 -7.13
CA ARG A 55 -24.93 -14.31 -8.38
C ARG A 55 -25.92 -13.40 -9.12
N GLU A 56 -26.53 -12.44 -8.42
CA GLU A 56 -27.67 -11.68 -8.92
C GLU A 56 -27.26 -10.29 -9.48
N SER A 57 -26.08 -9.76 -9.14
CA SER A 57 -25.65 -8.39 -9.51
C SER A 57 -24.29 -8.29 -10.23
N GLY A 58 -23.55 -9.39 -10.39
CA GLY A 58 -22.18 -9.40 -10.93
C GLY A 58 -21.96 -10.38 -12.09
N PRO A 59 -20.80 -10.30 -12.78
CA PRO A 59 -20.42 -11.34 -13.72
C PRO A 59 -20.35 -12.69 -13.02
N THR A 60 -20.75 -13.74 -13.72
CA THR A 60 -20.68 -15.11 -13.18
C THR A 60 -19.22 -15.50 -12.91
N ASP A 61 -18.99 -16.31 -11.86
CA ASP A 61 -17.65 -16.82 -11.53
C ASP A 61 -16.98 -17.49 -12.74
N SER A 62 -17.76 -18.11 -13.65
CA SER A 62 -17.24 -18.75 -14.86
C SER A 62 -16.66 -17.76 -15.88
N GLN A 63 -17.25 -16.58 -16.05
CA GLN A 63 -16.73 -15.53 -16.94
C GLN A 63 -15.43 -14.95 -16.39
N VAL A 64 -15.38 -14.68 -15.08
CA VAL A 64 -14.18 -14.18 -14.41
C VAL A 64 -13.05 -15.20 -14.49
N VAL A 65 -13.32 -16.46 -14.15
CA VAL A 65 -12.34 -17.55 -14.27
C VAL A 65 -11.84 -17.72 -15.70
N THR A 66 -12.72 -17.62 -16.70
CA THR A 66 -12.33 -17.73 -18.12
C THR A 66 -11.39 -16.59 -18.52
N ALA A 67 -11.75 -15.35 -18.19
CA ALA A 67 -10.91 -14.19 -18.49
C ALA A 67 -9.54 -14.26 -17.80
N LEU A 68 -9.51 -14.65 -16.51
CA LEU A 68 -8.27 -14.84 -15.76
C LEU A 68 -7.39 -15.95 -16.37
N ARG A 69 -7.97 -17.05 -16.85
CA ARG A 69 -7.21 -18.12 -17.52
C ARG A 69 -6.61 -17.65 -18.84
N THR A 70 -7.35 -16.87 -19.63
CA THR A 70 -6.83 -16.29 -20.86
C THR A 70 -5.65 -15.37 -20.55
N VAL A 71 -5.82 -14.43 -19.61
CA VAL A 71 -4.75 -13.52 -19.15
C VAL A 71 -3.53 -14.31 -18.66
N LEU A 72 -3.76 -15.34 -17.85
CA LEU A 72 -2.69 -16.22 -17.35
C LEU A 72 -1.90 -16.85 -18.52
N SER A 73 -2.59 -17.41 -19.51
CA SER A 73 -1.94 -18.08 -20.64
C SER A 73 -1.13 -17.12 -21.53
N GLU A 74 -1.64 -15.89 -21.72
CA GLU A 74 -1.01 -14.85 -22.54
C GLU A 74 0.18 -14.17 -21.85
N ASN A 75 0.29 -14.31 -20.52
CA ASN A 75 1.25 -13.62 -19.69
C ASN A 75 2.12 -14.56 -18.85
N PHE A 76 2.14 -15.87 -19.17
CA PHE A 76 2.87 -16.85 -18.37
C PHE A 76 4.34 -16.45 -18.18
N GLY A 77 4.80 -16.50 -16.92
CA GLY A 77 6.15 -16.07 -16.54
C GLY A 77 6.32 -14.56 -16.35
N SER A 78 5.25 -13.78 -16.40
CA SER A 78 5.27 -12.35 -16.03
C SER A 78 4.49 -12.08 -14.73
N GLU A 79 4.69 -10.90 -14.15
CA GLU A 79 3.98 -10.43 -12.96
C GLU A 79 2.45 -10.47 -13.14
N ALA A 80 1.95 -10.24 -14.36
CA ALA A 80 0.53 -10.33 -14.66
C ALA A 80 -0.02 -11.76 -14.51
N ALA A 81 0.77 -12.78 -14.86
CA ALA A 81 0.41 -14.17 -14.61
C ALA A 81 0.35 -14.48 -13.11
N ASP A 82 1.26 -13.93 -12.30
CA ASP A 82 1.27 -14.09 -10.84
C ASP A 82 0.00 -13.55 -10.18
N TYR A 83 -0.56 -12.47 -10.71
CA TYR A 83 -1.83 -11.91 -10.22
C TYR A 83 -3.04 -12.71 -10.69
N ALA A 84 -3.05 -13.12 -11.96
CA ALA A 84 -4.13 -13.94 -12.51
C ALA A 84 -4.21 -15.30 -11.82
N SER A 85 -3.06 -15.95 -11.58
CA SER A 85 -2.97 -17.23 -10.87
C SER A 85 -3.43 -17.11 -9.42
N TRP A 86 -3.02 -16.06 -8.72
CA TRP A 86 -3.44 -15.76 -7.35
C TRP A 86 -4.97 -15.67 -7.23
N ALA A 87 -5.61 -14.91 -8.11
CA ALA A 87 -7.06 -14.81 -8.13
C ALA A 87 -7.71 -16.14 -8.48
N LEU A 88 -7.23 -16.85 -9.52
CA LEU A 88 -7.75 -18.16 -9.90
C LEU A 88 -7.75 -19.15 -8.73
N VAL A 89 -6.68 -19.20 -7.93
CA VAL A 89 -6.61 -20.07 -6.76
C VAL A 89 -7.64 -19.68 -5.70
N ARG A 90 -7.89 -18.37 -5.49
CA ARG A 90 -8.95 -17.88 -4.60
C ARG A 90 -10.36 -18.23 -5.11
N TYR A 91 -10.54 -18.31 -6.43
CA TYR A 91 -11.74 -18.87 -7.07
C TYR A 91 -11.77 -20.42 -7.08
N GLY A 92 -10.86 -21.08 -6.36
CA GLY A 92 -10.81 -22.55 -6.26
C GLY A 92 -10.18 -23.26 -7.46
N CYS A 93 -9.63 -22.54 -8.43
CA CYS A 93 -8.94 -23.13 -9.59
C CYS A 93 -7.50 -23.51 -9.22
N ARG A 94 -7.25 -24.81 -9.02
CA ARG A 94 -5.93 -25.36 -8.64
C ARG A 94 -5.28 -26.21 -9.73
N GLN A 95 -5.52 -25.86 -10.98
CA GLN A 95 -4.95 -26.60 -12.12
C GLN A 95 -3.44 -26.37 -12.19
N LYS A 96 -2.68 -27.35 -12.69
CA LYS A 96 -1.20 -27.29 -12.77
C LYS A 96 -0.66 -25.99 -13.39
N PRO A 97 -1.21 -25.45 -14.49
CA PRO A 97 -0.74 -24.18 -15.06
C PRO A 97 -0.97 -22.98 -14.13
N THR A 98 -2.09 -22.97 -13.40
CA THR A 98 -2.39 -21.94 -12.39
C THR A 98 -1.36 -22.00 -11.26
N MET A 99 -1.10 -23.20 -10.73
CA MET A 99 -0.15 -23.39 -9.64
C MET A 99 1.28 -23.05 -10.02
N ALA A 100 1.68 -23.39 -11.25
CA ALA A 100 3.02 -23.13 -11.77
C ALA A 100 3.31 -21.65 -12.02
N ALA A 101 2.27 -20.82 -12.09
CA ALA A 101 2.36 -19.39 -12.30
C ALA A 101 2.04 -18.57 -11.04
N LEU A 102 1.94 -19.21 -9.87
CA LEU A 102 1.91 -18.48 -8.61
C LEU A 102 3.28 -17.85 -8.35
N HIS A 103 3.27 -16.78 -7.56
CA HIS A 103 4.49 -16.27 -6.98
C HIS A 103 5.26 -17.40 -6.29
N PRO A 104 6.59 -17.53 -6.48
CA PRO A 104 7.34 -18.72 -6.06
C PRO A 104 7.15 -19.11 -4.59
N TRP A 105 7.13 -18.13 -3.69
CA TRP A 105 6.92 -18.35 -2.25
C TRP A 105 5.51 -18.84 -1.90
N GLU A 106 4.50 -18.48 -2.69
CA GLU A 106 3.12 -18.96 -2.49
C GLU A 106 2.93 -20.36 -3.09
N GLY A 107 3.48 -20.60 -4.27
CA GLY A 107 3.49 -21.91 -4.92
C GLY A 107 4.18 -22.97 -4.06
N LEU A 108 5.19 -22.58 -3.29
CA LEU A 108 5.91 -23.41 -2.33
C LEU A 108 4.99 -24.13 -1.34
N MET A 109 3.97 -23.45 -0.81
CA MET A 109 3.04 -24.04 0.17
C MET A 109 2.23 -25.18 -0.45
N PHE A 110 1.80 -25.01 -1.70
CA PHE A 110 1.09 -26.06 -2.43
C PHE A 110 1.99 -27.24 -2.77
N GLU A 111 3.25 -26.99 -3.12
CA GLU A 111 4.23 -28.05 -3.34
C GLU A 111 4.47 -28.84 -2.05
N TRP A 112 4.67 -28.16 -0.93
CA TRP A 112 4.86 -28.78 0.38
C TRP A 112 3.63 -29.58 0.81
N GLN A 113 2.43 -29.06 0.57
CA GLN A 113 1.17 -29.78 0.80
C GLN A 113 1.11 -31.07 -0.02
N GLN A 114 1.40 -31.01 -1.33
CA GLN A 114 1.40 -32.18 -2.22
C GLN A 114 2.43 -33.23 -1.80
N ARG A 115 3.58 -32.78 -1.28
CA ARG A 115 4.64 -33.66 -0.75
C ARG A 115 4.36 -34.14 0.68
N LYS A 116 3.27 -33.73 1.31
CA LYS A 116 2.96 -34.01 2.72
C LYS A 116 4.10 -33.60 3.65
N ALA A 117 4.78 -32.49 3.34
CA ALA A 117 5.76 -31.90 4.23
C ALA A 117 5.05 -31.36 5.49
N SER A 118 5.77 -31.30 6.60
CA SER A 118 5.29 -30.69 7.84
C SER A 118 6.26 -29.61 8.29
N ALA A 119 5.77 -28.59 8.99
CA ALA A 119 6.63 -27.51 9.49
C ALA A 119 7.82 -28.02 10.34
N PRO A 120 7.64 -29.02 11.25
CA PRO A 120 8.78 -29.61 11.97
C PRO A 120 9.82 -30.25 11.06
N ARG A 121 9.40 -30.92 9.97
CA ARG A 121 10.35 -31.54 9.03
C ARG A 121 11.12 -30.49 8.24
N ILE A 122 10.45 -29.43 7.80
CA ILE A 122 11.07 -28.28 7.13
C ILE A 122 12.12 -27.62 8.05
N ALA A 123 11.78 -27.43 9.33
CA ALA A 123 12.70 -26.88 10.32
C ALA A 123 13.96 -27.75 10.52
N ILE A 124 13.79 -29.07 10.58
CA ILE A 124 14.92 -30.02 10.64
C ILE A 124 15.79 -29.88 9.39
N MET A 125 15.19 -29.84 8.20
CA MET A 125 15.94 -29.69 6.95
C MET A 125 16.73 -28.39 6.91
N LEU A 126 16.14 -27.26 7.32
CA LEU A 126 16.84 -25.97 7.39
C LEU A 126 18.00 -26.01 8.38
N ARG A 127 17.83 -26.65 9.54
CA ARG A 127 18.93 -26.87 10.49
C ARG A 127 20.05 -27.70 9.88
N ASP A 128 19.71 -28.79 9.19
CA ASP A 128 20.67 -29.63 8.47
C ASP A 128 21.37 -28.85 7.35
N GLY A 129 20.74 -27.80 6.82
CA GLY A 129 21.28 -26.85 5.85
C GLY A 129 22.23 -25.81 6.42
N GLY A 130 22.53 -25.84 7.73
CA GLY A 130 23.48 -24.91 8.37
C GLY A 130 22.84 -23.80 9.19
N PHE A 131 21.52 -23.74 9.32
CA PHE A 131 20.87 -22.77 10.20
C PHE A 131 20.88 -23.25 11.66
N ALA A 132 21.77 -22.68 12.47
CA ALA A 132 21.90 -23.06 13.89
C ALA A 132 20.68 -22.65 14.73
N MET A 133 20.07 -21.50 14.43
CA MET A 133 18.91 -21.01 15.19
C MET A 133 17.63 -21.77 14.82
N PRO A 134 16.88 -22.29 15.82
CA PRO A 134 15.60 -22.95 15.57
C PRO A 134 14.55 -21.94 15.09
N ILE A 135 13.58 -22.42 14.30
CA ILE A 135 12.41 -21.63 13.93
C ILE A 135 11.55 -21.39 15.18
N LYS A 136 11.06 -20.16 15.36
CA LYS A 136 10.19 -19.79 16.49
C LYS A 136 8.91 -20.63 16.48
N PRO A 137 8.36 -21.05 17.64
CA PRO A 137 7.14 -21.86 17.69
C PRO A 137 5.95 -21.26 16.94
N ALA A 138 5.70 -19.95 17.07
CA ALA A 138 4.62 -19.26 16.35
C ALA A 138 4.80 -19.28 14.81
N SER A 139 6.06 -19.23 14.35
CA SER A 139 6.38 -19.35 12.93
C SER A 139 6.15 -20.79 12.43
N LEU A 140 6.44 -21.81 13.24
CA LEU A 140 6.12 -23.20 12.91
C LEU A 140 4.62 -23.43 12.80
N GLU A 141 3.82 -22.87 13.72
CA GLU A 141 2.36 -22.94 13.68
C GLU A 141 1.80 -22.27 12.42
N SER A 142 2.32 -21.10 12.07
CA SER A 142 1.93 -20.38 10.84
C SER A 142 2.27 -21.20 9.59
N LEU A 143 3.50 -21.73 9.51
CA LEU A 143 3.94 -22.59 8.41
C LEU A 143 3.08 -23.85 8.28
N ASP A 144 2.73 -24.50 9.39
CA ASP A 144 1.87 -25.69 9.38
C ASP A 144 0.44 -25.35 8.92
N GLY A 145 -0.09 -24.22 9.37
CA GLY A 145 -1.37 -23.68 8.92
C GLY A 145 -1.39 -23.39 7.42
N TRP A 146 -0.32 -22.82 6.87
CA TRP A 146 -0.17 -22.55 5.44
C TRP A 146 0.06 -23.82 4.61
N VAL A 147 0.83 -24.79 5.09
CA VAL A 147 0.98 -26.07 4.37
C VAL A 147 -0.33 -26.87 4.38
N THR A 148 -1.08 -26.81 5.48
CA THR A 148 -2.38 -27.45 5.60
C THR A 148 -3.42 -26.79 4.69
N ASP A 149 -3.45 -25.45 4.66
CA ASP A 149 -4.31 -24.67 3.77
C ASP A 149 -3.52 -23.58 3.02
N PRO A 150 -2.91 -23.94 1.87
CA PRO A 150 -2.05 -23.02 1.10
C PRO A 150 -2.76 -21.78 0.58
N VAL A 151 -4.10 -21.75 0.57
CA VAL A 151 -4.86 -20.56 0.20
C VAL A 151 -4.69 -19.44 1.23
N LYS A 152 -4.42 -19.78 2.50
CA LYS A 152 -4.13 -18.81 3.57
C LYS A 152 -2.77 -18.13 3.41
N ALA A 153 -1.87 -18.72 2.63
CA ALA A 153 -0.53 -18.20 2.38
C ALA A 153 -0.47 -17.23 1.18
N LEU A 154 -1.58 -17.10 0.43
CA LEU A 154 -1.65 -16.24 -0.74
C LEU A 154 -1.62 -14.76 -0.34
N GLY A 155 -0.57 -14.06 -0.77
CA GLY A 155 -0.26 -12.68 -0.35
C GLY A 155 0.75 -12.59 0.78
N GLU A 156 1.10 -13.71 1.43
CA GLU A 156 1.93 -13.78 2.65
C GLU A 156 3.41 -14.09 2.34
N ALA A 157 3.91 -13.69 1.16
CA ALA A 157 5.24 -14.08 0.71
C ALA A 157 6.35 -13.59 1.66
N THR A 158 6.21 -12.38 2.21
CA THR A 158 7.15 -11.80 3.16
C THR A 158 7.10 -12.56 4.50
N GLU A 159 5.90 -12.85 4.97
CA GLU A 159 5.61 -13.55 6.22
C GLU A 159 6.11 -15.00 6.17
N ILE A 160 6.05 -15.66 5.01
CA ILE A 160 6.65 -16.98 4.77
C ILE A 160 8.18 -16.90 4.92
N ILE A 161 8.81 -15.92 4.29
CA ILE A 161 10.28 -15.71 4.37
C ILE A 161 10.67 -15.45 5.84
N GLU A 162 9.97 -14.55 6.53
CA GLU A 162 10.20 -14.25 7.94
C GLU A 162 9.95 -15.46 8.86
N ALA A 163 8.93 -16.27 8.58
CA ALA A 163 8.67 -17.48 9.35
C ALA A 163 9.79 -18.52 9.19
N LEU A 164 10.36 -18.65 7.99
CA LEU A 164 11.43 -19.62 7.72
C LEU A 164 12.77 -19.18 8.31
N PHE A 165 13.11 -17.90 8.20
CA PHE A 165 14.46 -17.40 8.48
C PHE A 165 14.51 -16.43 9.67
N GLY A 166 13.48 -15.65 9.95
CA GLY A 166 13.39 -14.79 11.13
C GLY A 166 14.62 -13.88 11.29
N GLU A 167 15.26 -13.95 12.46
CA GLU A 167 16.45 -13.13 12.81
C GLU A 167 17.70 -13.43 11.96
N ARG A 168 17.65 -14.45 11.09
CA ARG A 168 18.74 -14.78 10.14
C ARG A 168 18.66 -13.95 8.86
N LEU A 169 17.59 -13.18 8.68
CA LEU A 169 17.39 -12.34 7.51
C LEU A 169 18.16 -11.04 7.66
N VAL A 170 18.85 -10.67 6.59
CA VAL A 170 19.30 -9.30 6.37
C VAL A 170 18.45 -8.74 5.24
N SER A 171 17.71 -7.66 5.50
CA SER A 171 16.92 -6.96 4.50
C SER A 171 17.46 -5.55 4.32
N TYR A 172 17.63 -5.11 3.08
CA TYR A 172 18.23 -3.81 2.78
C TYR A 172 17.67 -3.16 1.52
N ASN A 173 17.55 -1.83 1.49
CA ASN A 173 17.11 -1.07 0.32
C ASN A 173 18.24 -1.00 -0.72
N LEU A 174 18.00 -1.53 -1.91
CA LEU A 174 18.95 -1.64 -3.02
C LEU A 174 18.91 -0.44 -3.97
N HIS A 175 17.95 0.47 -3.80
CA HIS A 175 17.77 1.63 -4.66
C HIS A 175 18.13 2.93 -3.95
N ASP A 176 18.64 3.87 -4.72
CA ASP A 176 18.77 5.27 -4.32
C ASP A 176 17.38 5.93 -4.29
N ASP A 177 16.82 6.09 -3.09
CA ASP A 177 15.57 6.79 -2.83
C ASP A 177 15.76 8.29 -2.51
N GLY A 178 16.92 8.84 -2.90
CA GLY A 178 17.42 10.16 -2.49
C GLY A 178 18.57 10.06 -1.48
N THR A 179 18.89 8.85 -1.04
CA THR A 179 20.11 8.52 -0.30
C THR A 179 20.97 7.55 -1.12
N PRO A 180 22.28 7.83 -1.30
CA PRO A 180 23.15 6.92 -2.06
C PRO A 180 23.11 5.50 -1.49
N PRO A 181 23.15 4.45 -2.34
CA PRO A 181 23.12 3.07 -1.88
C PRO A 181 24.30 2.79 -0.96
N ALA A 182 24.05 2.41 0.29
CA ALA A 182 25.09 2.21 1.30
C ALA A 182 25.54 0.73 1.32
N HIS A 183 26.47 0.40 0.43
CA HIS A 183 27.11 -0.92 0.29
C HIS A 183 27.81 -1.32 1.59
N ASP A 184 28.42 -0.36 2.27
CA ASP A 184 29.02 -0.54 3.60
C ASP A 184 28.01 -1.06 4.64
N THR A 185 26.79 -0.51 4.63
CA THR A 185 25.74 -0.89 5.58
C THR A 185 25.23 -2.30 5.31
N LEU A 186 25.00 -2.66 4.04
CA LEU A 186 24.62 -4.04 3.70
C LEU A 186 25.75 -5.02 4.04
N PHE A 187 27.00 -4.70 3.66
CA PHE A 187 28.17 -5.51 3.99
C PHE A 187 28.29 -5.74 5.50
N GLY A 188 28.23 -4.66 6.29
CA GLY A 188 28.31 -4.72 7.75
C GLY A 188 27.17 -5.53 8.37
N GLY A 189 25.94 -5.35 7.87
CA GLY A 189 24.77 -6.11 8.31
C GLY A 189 24.90 -7.62 8.04
N LEU A 190 25.38 -8.00 6.85
CA LEU A 190 25.64 -9.39 6.49
C LEU A 190 26.71 -10.03 7.39
N VAL A 191 27.84 -9.36 7.59
CA VAL A 191 28.91 -9.84 8.48
C VAL A 191 28.41 -9.96 9.93
N ALA A 192 27.70 -8.94 10.44
CA ALA A 192 27.18 -8.94 11.80
C ALA A 192 26.12 -10.03 12.04
N SER A 193 25.35 -10.41 11.01
CA SER A 193 24.35 -11.49 11.11
C SER A 193 24.96 -12.85 11.44
N LEU A 194 26.18 -13.12 10.96
CA LEU A 194 26.90 -14.38 11.21
C LEU A 194 27.88 -14.26 12.37
N LEU A 195 28.61 -13.15 12.45
CA LEU A 195 29.68 -12.89 13.39
C LEU A 195 29.38 -11.62 14.19
N PRO A 196 28.40 -11.63 15.11
CA PRO A 196 28.04 -10.44 15.88
C PRO A 196 29.18 -9.92 16.76
N GLN A 197 30.19 -10.76 17.04
CA GLN A 197 31.39 -10.38 17.77
C GLN A 197 32.53 -9.86 16.87
N ALA A 198 32.43 -10.04 15.55
CA ALA A 198 33.39 -9.47 14.61
C ALA A 198 33.22 -7.95 14.59
N ARG A 199 34.16 -7.24 15.21
CA ARG A 199 34.18 -5.78 15.20
C ARG A 199 34.83 -5.32 13.91
N LEU A 200 34.02 -5.09 12.89
CA LEU A 200 34.44 -4.25 11.77
C LEU A 200 34.64 -2.83 12.31
N ALA A 201 35.86 -2.32 12.23
CA ALA A 201 36.20 -0.94 12.54
C ALA A 201 36.31 -0.12 11.25
N ASP A 202 36.23 1.20 11.35
CA ASP A 202 36.45 2.14 10.23
C ASP A 202 35.61 1.87 8.97
N LEU A 203 34.47 1.17 9.10
CA LEU A 203 33.59 0.83 7.99
C LEU A 203 32.99 2.10 7.41
N ARG A 204 33.40 2.46 6.19
CA ARG A 204 32.97 3.66 5.49
C ARG A 204 32.94 3.45 3.98
N GLN A 205 32.00 4.11 3.32
CA GLN A 205 31.91 4.17 1.87
C GLN A 205 32.30 5.56 1.34
N THR A 206 33.05 5.60 0.25
CA THR A 206 33.38 6.81 -0.51
C THR A 206 33.07 6.61 -2.00
N LEU A 207 32.67 7.68 -2.69
CA LEU A 207 32.50 7.68 -4.15
C LEU A 207 33.76 8.23 -4.80
N GLU A 208 34.45 7.40 -5.56
CA GLU A 208 35.60 7.82 -6.37
C GLU A 208 35.16 7.96 -7.83
N ARG A 209 35.58 9.05 -8.47
CA ARG A 209 35.27 9.32 -9.88
C ARG A 209 36.58 9.41 -10.66
N GLY A 210 36.77 8.48 -11.60
CA GLY A 210 37.93 8.44 -12.48
C GLY A 210 37.53 8.39 -13.95
N ASP A 211 38.54 8.30 -14.83
CA ASP A 211 38.35 8.25 -16.28
C ASP A 211 37.57 6.99 -16.73
N ASP A 212 37.69 5.89 -15.97
CA ASP A 212 37.00 4.62 -16.23
C ASP A 212 35.58 4.55 -15.62
N GLY A 213 35.10 5.64 -15.01
CA GLY A 213 33.77 5.74 -14.41
C GLY A 213 33.80 6.03 -12.91
N ALA A 214 32.62 5.91 -12.29
CA ALA A 214 32.46 6.10 -10.85
C ALA A 214 32.42 4.75 -10.13
N VAL A 215 33.09 4.66 -8.98
CA VAL A 215 33.21 3.44 -8.17
C VAL A 215 32.94 3.80 -6.71
N TRP A 216 32.09 3.02 -6.07
CA TRP A 216 31.95 3.02 -4.62
C TRP A 216 33.08 2.21 -4.01
N ARG A 217 33.93 2.87 -3.23
CA ARG A 217 34.97 2.22 -2.44
C ARG A 217 34.47 2.04 -1.01
N VAL A 218 34.45 0.81 -0.52
CA VAL A 218 34.10 0.48 0.87
C VAL A 218 35.37 0.08 1.60
N GLU A 219 35.80 0.90 2.54
CA GLU A 219 36.96 0.67 3.39
C GLU A 219 36.51 0.20 4.76
N TYR A 220 37.25 -0.74 5.35
CA TYR A 220 36.99 -1.24 6.69
C TYR A 220 38.24 -1.87 7.29
N SER A 221 38.27 -2.02 8.61
CA SER A 221 39.35 -2.66 9.36
C SER A 221 38.81 -3.90 10.06
N PHE A 222 39.51 -5.02 9.96
CA PHE A 222 39.21 -6.24 10.72
C PHE A 222 40.49 -6.75 11.37
N GLU A 223 40.45 -6.98 12.69
CA GLU A 223 41.64 -7.35 13.49
C GLU A 223 42.83 -6.37 13.30
N GLY A 224 42.52 -5.09 13.12
CA GLY A 224 43.50 -4.03 12.90
C GLY A 224 44.13 -4.01 11.49
N GLN A 225 43.69 -4.89 10.58
CA GLN A 225 44.14 -4.89 9.19
C GLN A 225 43.14 -4.13 8.31
N PRO A 226 43.59 -3.08 7.58
CA PRO A 226 42.74 -2.37 6.64
C PRO A 226 42.41 -3.26 5.44
N ARG A 227 41.18 -3.17 4.99
CA ARG A 227 40.60 -3.89 3.85
C ARG A 227 39.74 -2.95 3.03
N VAL A 228 39.59 -3.30 1.77
CA VAL A 228 38.82 -2.51 0.82
C VAL A 228 38.17 -3.43 -0.20
N PHE A 229 36.95 -3.11 -0.60
CA PHE A 229 36.36 -3.62 -1.83
C PHE A 229 35.71 -2.49 -2.61
N GLU A 230 35.53 -2.73 -3.90
CA GLU A 230 35.04 -1.75 -4.86
C GLU A 230 33.77 -2.28 -5.53
N ALA A 231 32.82 -1.37 -5.74
CA ALA A 231 31.54 -1.64 -6.37
C ALA A 231 31.28 -0.58 -7.46
N PRO A 232 31.13 -0.98 -8.74
CA PRO A 232 30.75 -0.06 -9.81
C PRO A 232 29.53 0.80 -9.45
N ALA A 233 29.62 2.12 -9.64
CA ALA A 233 28.50 3.03 -9.42
C ALA A 233 27.66 3.17 -10.70
N VAL A 234 26.95 2.09 -11.07
CA VAL A 234 26.13 2.05 -12.29
C VAL A 234 24.68 2.41 -11.97
N GLY A 235 24.27 3.62 -12.33
CA GLY A 235 22.90 4.10 -12.16
C GLY A 235 22.52 4.35 -10.70
N SER A 236 21.25 4.13 -10.36
CA SER A 236 20.68 4.38 -9.04
C SER A 236 20.51 3.11 -8.21
N THR A 237 21.15 2.00 -8.60
CA THR A 237 21.01 0.70 -7.95
C THR A 237 22.33 0.27 -7.34
N MET A 238 22.26 -0.35 -6.17
CA MET A 238 23.39 -0.99 -5.50
C MET A 238 23.96 -2.13 -6.37
N ASP A 239 25.28 -2.24 -6.43
CA ASP A 239 25.93 -3.45 -6.95
C ASP A 239 25.94 -4.52 -5.85
N VAL A 240 24.83 -5.27 -5.80
CA VAL A 240 24.62 -6.33 -4.81
C VAL A 240 25.63 -7.47 -5.00
N ASP A 241 26.04 -7.77 -6.24
CA ASP A 241 26.97 -8.85 -6.53
C ASP A 241 28.37 -8.53 -5.98
N ALA A 242 28.81 -7.26 -6.08
CA ALA A 242 30.05 -6.81 -5.47
C ALA A 242 30.04 -6.95 -3.94
N VAL A 243 28.93 -6.57 -3.27
CA VAL A 243 28.79 -6.73 -1.81
C VAL A 243 28.80 -8.20 -1.41
N MET A 244 28.05 -9.04 -2.11
CA MET A 244 28.01 -10.49 -1.83
C MET A 244 29.40 -11.13 -2.01
N ALA A 245 30.11 -10.79 -3.10
CA ALA A 245 31.47 -11.27 -3.34
C ALA A 245 32.46 -10.82 -2.26
N ALA A 246 32.33 -9.58 -1.77
CA ALA A 246 33.16 -9.07 -0.69
C ALA A 246 32.91 -9.79 0.65
N VAL A 247 31.65 -10.12 0.97
CA VAL A 247 31.34 -10.93 2.16
C VAL A 247 31.88 -12.36 2.01
N ASP A 248 31.73 -12.96 0.83
CA ASP A 248 32.22 -14.31 0.57
C ASP A 248 33.75 -14.41 0.68
N ASP A 249 34.50 -13.46 0.11
CA ASP A 249 35.97 -13.35 0.27
C ASP A 249 36.37 -13.09 1.72
N PHE A 250 35.62 -12.23 2.44
CA PHE A 250 35.85 -12.00 3.85
C PHE A 250 35.73 -13.29 4.67
N LEU A 251 34.68 -14.09 4.44
CA LEU A 251 34.45 -15.37 5.13
C LEU A 251 35.47 -16.43 4.74
N GLU A 252 35.87 -16.49 3.47
CA GLU A 252 36.91 -17.41 3.00
C GLU A 252 38.26 -17.18 3.70
N ARG A 253 38.67 -15.92 3.88
CA ARG A 253 39.89 -15.58 4.62
C ARG A 253 39.83 -15.93 6.10
N LEU A 254 38.64 -16.14 6.65
CA LEU A 254 38.42 -16.63 8.01
C LEU A 254 38.24 -18.15 8.08
N ASP A 255 38.49 -18.86 6.98
CA ASP A 255 38.28 -20.30 6.84
C ASP A 255 36.84 -20.72 7.20
N ARG A 256 35.87 -19.89 6.82
CA ARG A 256 34.45 -20.09 7.09
C ARG A 256 33.71 -20.64 5.86
N PRO A 257 32.91 -21.71 6.02
CA PRO A 257 32.17 -22.30 4.91
C PRO A 257 30.91 -21.53 4.51
N GLU A 258 30.49 -20.54 5.28
CA GLU A 258 29.28 -19.77 4.98
C GLU A 258 29.44 -18.86 3.77
N ARG A 259 28.35 -18.69 3.00
CA ARG A 259 28.26 -17.78 1.85
C ARG A 259 26.92 -17.04 1.87
N VAL A 260 26.87 -15.91 1.16
CA VAL A 260 25.66 -15.09 1.06
C VAL A 260 24.73 -15.64 -0.03
N TYR A 261 23.46 -15.81 0.30
CA TYR A 261 22.41 -16.16 -0.65
C TYR A 261 21.32 -15.09 -0.67
N ARG A 262 20.95 -14.65 -1.87
CA ARG A 262 19.84 -13.73 -2.10
C ARG A 262 18.55 -14.50 -2.36
N LEU A 263 17.55 -14.25 -1.54
CA LEU A 263 16.22 -14.83 -1.67
C LEU A 263 15.43 -14.08 -2.77
N ALA A 264 14.52 -14.78 -3.44
CA ALA A 264 13.56 -14.08 -4.32
C ALA A 264 12.70 -13.13 -3.48
N PRO A 265 12.40 -11.92 -4.00
CA PRO A 265 11.62 -10.94 -3.26
C PRO A 265 10.22 -11.46 -2.95
N GLY A 266 9.57 -10.87 -1.96
CA GLY A 266 8.13 -11.03 -1.76
C GLY A 266 7.33 -10.38 -2.89
N ARG A 267 6.05 -10.75 -3.03
CA ARG A 267 5.16 -10.28 -4.12
C ARG A 267 5.10 -8.76 -4.25
N TYR A 268 5.08 -8.04 -3.13
CA TYR A 268 4.96 -6.58 -3.10
C TYR A 268 6.30 -5.84 -3.07
N ASN A 269 7.40 -6.59 -3.16
CA ASN A 269 8.73 -6.01 -3.24
C ASN A 269 9.09 -5.90 -4.72
N ASN A 270 9.07 -4.68 -5.22
CA ASN A 270 9.38 -4.30 -6.60
C ASN A 270 10.89 -4.38 -6.95
N GLY A 271 11.68 -5.11 -6.16
CA GLY A 271 13.13 -5.17 -6.28
C GLY A 271 13.86 -4.08 -5.49
N GLU A 272 13.13 -3.13 -4.88
CA GLU A 272 13.73 -2.10 -4.03
C GLU A 272 14.40 -2.69 -2.80
N THR A 273 13.90 -3.78 -2.23
CA THR A 273 14.53 -4.40 -1.06
C THR A 273 15.15 -5.74 -1.42
N GLY A 274 16.40 -5.97 -1.03
CA GLY A 274 17.04 -7.27 -1.10
C GLY A 274 16.87 -8.00 0.23
N THR A 275 16.58 -9.30 0.19
CA THR A 275 16.54 -10.16 1.37
C THR A 275 17.60 -11.25 1.23
N PHE A 276 18.43 -11.38 2.26
CA PHE A 276 19.64 -12.19 2.23
C PHE A 276 19.72 -13.11 3.45
N VAL A 277 20.41 -14.22 3.28
CA VAL A 277 20.84 -15.13 4.36
C VAL A 277 22.32 -15.47 4.19
N VAL A 278 23.02 -15.64 5.31
CA VAL A 278 24.41 -16.10 5.34
C VAL A 278 24.44 -17.48 5.98
N VAL A 279 24.82 -18.51 5.22
CA VAL A 279 24.66 -19.91 5.63
C VAL A 279 25.69 -20.82 4.96
N ASP A 280 25.94 -21.99 5.55
CA ASP A 280 26.92 -23.00 5.11
C ASP A 280 26.73 -23.38 3.62
N ALA A 281 27.70 -23.04 2.79
CA ALA A 281 27.64 -23.24 1.34
C ALA A 281 27.77 -24.70 0.91
N GLY A 282 28.32 -25.57 1.78
CA GLY A 282 28.40 -27.01 1.51
C GLY A 282 27.09 -27.75 1.77
N LYS A 283 26.16 -27.15 2.52
CA LYS A 283 24.90 -27.80 2.96
C LYS A 283 23.65 -27.12 2.43
N PHE A 284 23.60 -25.79 2.45
CA PHE A 284 22.38 -25.06 2.14
C PHE A 284 21.87 -25.25 0.70
N PRO A 285 22.71 -25.29 -0.35
CA PRO A 285 22.24 -25.52 -1.73
C PRO A 285 21.36 -26.76 -1.91
N GLU A 286 21.77 -27.89 -1.33
CA GLU A 286 21.01 -29.14 -1.40
C GLU A 286 19.66 -29.02 -0.68
N ILE A 287 19.66 -28.42 0.51
CA ILE A 287 18.44 -28.20 1.30
C ILE A 287 17.50 -27.23 0.60
N ALA A 288 18.01 -26.12 0.06
CA ALA A 288 17.25 -25.14 -0.70
C ALA A 288 16.62 -25.79 -1.94
N TRP A 289 17.36 -26.63 -2.66
CA TRP A 289 16.83 -27.36 -3.81
C TRP A 289 15.74 -28.37 -3.41
N ARG A 290 15.95 -29.15 -2.33
CA ARG A 290 14.96 -30.11 -1.83
C ARG A 290 13.67 -29.44 -1.35
N LEU A 291 13.82 -28.32 -0.66
CA LEU A 291 12.72 -27.50 -0.19
C LEU A 291 12.11 -26.64 -1.29
N ARG A 292 12.81 -26.45 -2.43
CA ARG A 292 12.40 -25.59 -3.55
C ARG A 292 12.31 -24.12 -3.16
N LEU A 293 13.23 -23.69 -2.30
CA LEU A 293 13.33 -22.29 -1.87
C LEU A 293 13.64 -21.40 -3.09
N PRO A 294 12.85 -20.34 -3.31
CA PRO A 294 13.11 -19.37 -4.37
C PRO A 294 14.39 -18.55 -4.09
N LEU A 295 15.47 -18.83 -4.84
CA LEU A 295 16.75 -18.10 -4.75
C LEU A 295 17.03 -17.35 -6.06
N LEU A 296 17.44 -16.08 -5.97
CA LEU A 296 17.85 -15.30 -7.16
C LEU A 296 19.23 -15.71 -7.67
N ARG A 297 20.11 -16.15 -6.78
CA ARG A 297 21.32 -16.91 -7.12
C ARG A 297 21.00 -18.38 -6.86
N SER A 298 20.38 -19.03 -7.84
CA SER A 298 20.22 -20.48 -7.76
C SER A 298 21.61 -21.12 -7.98
N PRO A 299 22.06 -22.03 -7.11
CA PRO A 299 23.21 -22.87 -7.45
C PRO A 299 22.88 -23.54 -8.78
N SER A 300 23.74 -23.37 -9.78
CA SER A 300 23.58 -24.14 -11.01
C SER A 300 23.58 -25.63 -10.66
N VAL A 301 22.94 -26.46 -11.48
CA VAL A 301 23.03 -27.92 -11.30
C VAL A 301 24.49 -28.40 -11.31
N SER A 302 25.37 -27.64 -11.98
CA SER A 302 26.83 -27.84 -11.95
C SER A 302 27.50 -27.53 -10.61
N ASP A 303 26.87 -26.70 -9.77
CA ASP A 303 27.42 -26.22 -8.51
C ASP A 303 26.99 -27.11 -7.33
N LEU A 304 26.08 -28.06 -7.58
CA LEU A 304 25.68 -29.07 -6.62
C LEU A 304 26.78 -30.14 -6.48
N PRO A 305 27.11 -30.57 -5.25
CA PRO A 305 28.03 -31.68 -5.02
C PRO A 305 27.71 -32.90 -5.91
N PRO A 306 28.74 -33.59 -6.46
CA PRO A 306 28.53 -34.77 -7.29
C PRO A 306 27.77 -35.85 -6.52
N GLY A 307 26.68 -36.36 -7.13
CA GLY A 307 25.81 -37.39 -6.53
C GLY A 307 24.42 -36.91 -6.12
N ILE A 308 24.13 -35.61 -6.20
CA ILE A 308 22.77 -35.10 -5.99
C ILE A 308 21.91 -35.40 -7.24
N PRO A 309 20.78 -36.14 -7.10
CA PRO A 309 19.92 -36.47 -8.23
C PRO A 309 19.39 -35.20 -8.91
N THR A 310 19.59 -35.09 -10.23
CA THR A 310 19.12 -33.94 -11.03
C THR A 310 17.64 -34.03 -11.40
N ALA A 311 17.03 -35.21 -11.25
CA ALA A 311 15.59 -35.40 -11.37
C ALA A 311 14.86 -34.78 -10.17
N ALA A 312 13.62 -34.32 -10.37
CA ALA A 312 12.78 -33.80 -9.28
C ALA A 312 12.79 -34.77 -8.07
N PRO A 313 13.05 -34.28 -6.84
CA PRO A 313 13.28 -35.16 -5.70
C PRO A 313 12.05 -36.03 -5.44
N GLU A 314 12.29 -37.29 -5.04
CA GLU A 314 11.24 -38.21 -4.61
C GLU A 314 10.36 -37.56 -3.52
N PRO A 315 9.06 -37.89 -3.46
CA PRO A 315 8.19 -37.37 -2.42
C PRO A 315 8.77 -37.66 -1.03
N LEU A 316 8.70 -36.67 -0.13
CA LEU A 316 9.12 -36.78 1.27
C LEU A 316 8.31 -37.90 1.96
N ARG A 317 8.77 -39.15 1.86
CA ARG A 317 8.07 -40.29 2.46
C ARG A 317 8.25 -40.26 3.96
N VAL A 318 7.12 -40.25 4.67
CA VAL A 318 7.04 -40.47 6.11
C VAL A 318 7.57 -41.86 6.41
N GLY A 319 8.60 -41.97 7.25
CA GLY A 319 8.99 -43.22 7.87
C GLY A 319 7.89 -43.69 8.83
N ALA A 320 6.84 -44.32 8.31
CA ALA A 320 5.85 -45.02 9.11
C ALA A 320 6.39 -46.44 9.42
N ARG A 321 6.51 -46.76 10.71
CA ARG A 321 6.64 -48.15 11.17
C ARG A 321 5.46 -48.98 10.64
N PRO A 322 5.66 -50.27 10.28
CA PRO A 322 4.60 -51.09 9.71
C PRO A 322 3.55 -51.41 10.79
N MET A 323 2.34 -50.89 10.61
CA MET A 323 1.15 -51.42 11.28
C MET A 323 0.45 -52.43 10.36
N ALA A 324 0.09 -53.57 10.94
CA ALA A 324 -0.53 -54.73 10.31
C ALA A 324 -1.82 -54.41 9.53
N PRO A 325 -2.16 -55.21 8.50
CA PRO A 325 -3.27 -54.92 7.61
C PRO A 325 -4.62 -55.18 8.30
N ARG A 326 -5.55 -54.23 8.17
CA ARG A 326 -6.99 -54.46 8.42
C ARG A 326 -7.74 -54.49 7.09
N PRO A 327 -8.81 -55.31 6.98
CA PRO A 327 -9.30 -55.83 5.71
C PRO A 327 -10.17 -54.82 4.94
N VAL A 328 -10.11 -55.00 3.62
CA VAL A 328 -10.83 -54.27 2.58
C VAL A 328 -12.33 -54.55 2.66
N ALA A 329 -13.14 -53.49 2.65
CA ALA A 329 -14.56 -53.56 2.30
C ALA A 329 -14.76 -52.96 0.90
N ALA A 330 -15.48 -53.69 0.06
CA ALA A 330 -15.75 -53.43 -1.35
C ALA A 330 -16.72 -52.24 -1.58
N PRO A 331 -16.79 -51.68 -2.81
CA PRO A 331 -17.48 -50.43 -3.08
C PRO A 331 -18.97 -50.64 -3.37
N ALA A 332 -19.81 -49.74 -2.86
CA ALA A 332 -21.22 -49.65 -3.23
C ALA A 332 -21.43 -48.57 -4.30
N ALA A 333 -22.34 -48.91 -5.21
CA ALA A 333 -22.53 -48.34 -6.53
C ALA A 333 -23.18 -46.94 -6.57
N ALA A 334 -23.01 -46.36 -7.75
CA ALA A 334 -23.64 -45.16 -8.29
C ALA A 334 -25.16 -45.05 -8.04
N ARG A 335 -25.63 -43.81 -7.86
CA ARG A 335 -26.98 -43.40 -8.23
C ARG A 335 -26.96 -42.02 -8.88
N GLU A 336 -27.42 -42.02 -10.13
CA GLU A 336 -27.94 -40.88 -10.87
C GLU A 336 -29.15 -40.26 -10.15
N ALA A 337 -29.25 -38.94 -10.19
CA ALA A 337 -30.48 -38.16 -10.00
C ALA A 337 -30.34 -36.96 -10.95
N GLN A 338 -30.97 -36.99 -12.12
CA GLN A 338 -32.37 -36.64 -12.39
C GLN A 338 -32.62 -35.15 -12.17
N GLN A 339 -32.72 -34.46 -13.31
CA GLN A 339 -32.80 -33.02 -13.51
C GLN A 339 -34.28 -32.69 -13.75
N ASP A 340 -34.92 -31.98 -12.81
CA ASP A 340 -36.29 -31.49 -12.97
C ASP A 340 -36.26 -30.02 -13.41
N ASP A 341 -36.88 -29.78 -14.57
CA ASP A 341 -37.26 -28.49 -15.12
C ASP A 341 -38.34 -27.83 -14.25
N VAL A 342 -38.10 -26.60 -13.80
CA VAL A 342 -39.16 -25.69 -13.35
C VAL A 342 -38.97 -24.34 -14.01
N ALA A 343 -39.89 -24.04 -14.93
CA ALA A 343 -40.08 -22.74 -15.55
C ALA A 343 -40.54 -21.71 -14.51
N VAL A 344 -39.87 -20.55 -14.46
CA VAL A 344 -40.32 -19.38 -13.69
C VAL A 344 -40.57 -18.24 -14.66
N ALA A 345 -41.82 -17.78 -14.67
CA ALA A 345 -42.28 -16.61 -15.40
C ALA A 345 -41.74 -15.33 -14.75
N THR A 346 -41.18 -14.43 -15.56
CA THR A 346 -40.76 -13.08 -15.17
C THR A 346 -41.83 -12.06 -15.54
N GLU A 347 -42.40 -11.38 -14.54
CA GLU A 347 -43.07 -10.08 -14.73
C GLU A 347 -42.05 -8.93 -14.58
N PRO A 348 -42.20 -7.82 -15.33
CA PRO A 348 -41.30 -6.68 -15.24
C PRO A 348 -41.84 -5.63 -14.25
N GLY A 349 -41.04 -5.27 -13.24
CA GLY A 349 -41.43 -4.28 -12.24
C GLY A 349 -40.31 -3.38 -11.77
N SER A 350 -40.45 -2.08 -12.08
CA SER A 350 -40.05 -0.93 -11.26
C SER A 350 -38.55 -0.65 -11.06
N GLY A 351 -37.98 0.12 -11.99
CA GLY A 351 -36.76 0.89 -11.74
C GLY A 351 -37.02 2.05 -10.77
N ILE A 352 -36.26 2.08 -9.67
CA ILE A 352 -36.17 3.22 -8.77
C ILE A 352 -34.87 3.96 -9.09
N THR A 353 -34.96 4.97 -9.97
CA THR A 353 -33.97 6.05 -10.04
C THR A 353 -34.38 7.11 -9.01
N ALA A 354 -33.66 7.19 -7.89
CA ALA A 354 -33.79 8.31 -6.97
C ALA A 354 -33.04 9.54 -7.57
N PRO A 355 -33.67 10.71 -7.71
CA PRO A 355 -33.00 11.91 -8.18
C PRO A 355 -32.12 12.52 -7.06
N MET A 356 -30.84 12.71 -7.36
CA MET A 356 -29.86 13.43 -6.53
C MET A 356 -30.10 14.95 -6.63
N SER A 357 -31.14 15.45 -5.97
CA SER A 357 -31.53 16.88 -5.97
C SER A 357 -31.60 17.47 -4.56
N LEU A 358 -30.64 17.15 -3.67
CA LEU A 358 -30.68 17.57 -2.26
C LEU A 358 -29.45 18.35 -1.76
N LEU A 359 -28.52 18.76 -2.63
CA LEU A 359 -27.37 19.60 -2.24
C LEU A 359 -27.66 21.11 -2.32
N GLU A 360 -28.84 21.55 -1.86
CA GLU A 360 -29.12 22.99 -1.69
C GLU A 360 -28.46 23.52 -0.40
N SER A 361 -27.15 23.78 -0.46
CA SER A 361 -26.49 24.71 0.45
C SER A 361 -26.33 26.04 -0.29
N ARG A 362 -27.20 27.01 0.03
CA ARG A 362 -27.19 28.33 -0.59
C ARG A 362 -26.02 29.15 -0.03
N PHE A 363 -25.17 29.70 -0.90
CA PHE A 363 -24.48 30.97 -0.63
C PHE A 363 -25.50 32.11 -0.64
N VAL A 364 -26.40 32.09 0.33
CA VAL A 364 -26.95 33.35 0.82
C VAL A 364 -25.92 33.79 1.83
N THR A 365 -25.35 34.99 1.70
CA THR A 365 -24.83 35.73 2.85
C THR A 365 -25.91 35.59 3.91
N PRO A 366 -25.75 34.74 4.95
CA PRO A 366 -26.87 34.45 5.83
C PRO A 366 -27.26 35.79 6.42
N THR A 367 -28.45 36.28 6.07
CA THR A 367 -29.09 37.25 6.93
C THR A 367 -29.30 36.46 8.22
N PRO A 368 -28.57 36.79 9.29
CA PRO A 368 -28.50 35.90 10.43
C PRO A 368 -29.92 35.78 11.01
N PRO A 369 -30.39 34.58 11.36
CA PRO A 369 -31.48 34.52 12.30
C PRO A 369 -31.02 35.26 13.55
N ALA A 370 -31.77 36.27 13.99
CA ALA A 370 -31.62 36.91 15.29
C ALA A 370 -32.04 35.92 16.41
N GLY A 371 -31.42 34.74 16.41
CA GLY A 371 -31.65 33.62 17.30
C GLY A 371 -30.50 33.45 18.30
N PRO A 372 -30.73 32.74 19.40
CA PRO A 372 -30.01 32.90 20.66
C PRO A 372 -28.53 32.51 20.57
N ALA A 373 -27.73 33.10 21.47
CA ALA A 373 -26.29 32.93 21.64
C ALA A 373 -25.85 31.52 22.13
N GLY A 374 -26.47 30.46 21.60
CA GLY A 374 -26.15 29.08 21.91
C GLY A 374 -25.17 28.43 20.90
N PRO A 375 -24.63 27.26 21.25
CA PRO A 375 -23.80 26.46 20.36
C PRO A 375 -24.49 26.13 19.04
N VAL A 376 -23.73 26.11 17.95
CA VAL A 376 -24.22 25.71 16.63
C VAL A 376 -24.38 24.20 16.59
N GLU A 377 -25.58 23.70 16.28
CA GLU A 377 -25.86 22.28 16.04
C GLU A 377 -26.68 22.12 14.76
N ARG A 378 -26.33 21.14 13.91
CA ARG A 378 -27.04 20.82 12.66
C ARG A 378 -27.42 19.34 12.62
N ALA A 379 -28.45 19.04 11.83
CA ALA A 379 -28.87 17.66 11.57
C ALA A 379 -27.77 16.87 10.84
N ALA A 380 -27.66 15.58 11.16
CA ALA A 380 -26.78 14.66 10.45
C ALA A 380 -27.29 14.40 9.03
N ASP A 381 -26.37 14.35 8.08
CA ASP A 381 -26.57 13.89 6.71
C ASP A 381 -25.85 12.55 6.51
N PRO A 382 -26.61 11.43 6.41
CA PRO A 382 -26.04 10.11 6.15
C PRO A 382 -25.26 10.02 4.84
N ALA A 383 -25.62 10.80 3.81
CA ALA A 383 -24.90 10.81 2.53
C ALA A 383 -23.49 11.35 2.70
N MET A 384 -23.32 12.40 3.51
CA MET A 384 -22.00 12.96 3.84
C MET A 384 -21.11 11.95 4.58
N LYS A 385 -21.70 11.19 5.51
CA LYS A 385 -20.99 10.11 6.20
C LYS A 385 -20.58 8.99 5.24
N GLN A 386 -21.43 8.65 4.28
CA GLN A 386 -21.09 7.66 3.26
C GLN A 386 -19.95 8.14 2.34
N LEU A 387 -19.97 9.41 1.95
CA LEU A 387 -18.93 10.02 1.11
C LEU A 387 -17.55 10.01 1.79
N ILE A 388 -17.45 10.47 3.05
CA ILE A 388 -16.17 10.48 3.77
C ILE A 388 -15.65 9.05 4.01
N ASN A 389 -16.55 8.09 4.25
CA ASN A 389 -16.17 6.68 4.39
C ASN A 389 -15.72 6.05 3.08
N ALA A 390 -16.34 6.42 1.95
CA ALA A 390 -15.88 6.00 0.63
C ALA A 390 -14.48 6.55 0.35
N LEU A 391 -14.22 7.81 0.69
CA LEU A 391 -12.90 8.42 0.59
C LEU A 391 -11.86 7.74 1.48
N ARG A 392 -12.19 7.43 2.74
CA ARG A 392 -11.30 6.68 3.64
C ARG A 392 -10.91 5.32 3.06
N ARG A 393 -11.84 4.64 2.38
CA ARG A 393 -11.56 3.36 1.70
C ARG A 393 -10.66 3.55 0.47
N SER A 394 -10.99 4.49 -0.43
CA SER A 394 -10.19 4.73 -1.65
C SER A 394 -8.78 5.20 -1.31
N PHE A 395 -8.66 6.13 -0.37
CA PHE A 395 -7.38 6.64 0.12
C PHE A 395 -6.59 5.57 0.89
N GLY A 396 -7.26 4.78 1.75
CA GLY A 396 -6.62 3.68 2.48
C GLY A 396 -6.06 2.60 1.54
N ALA A 397 -6.82 2.24 0.51
CA ALA A 397 -6.34 1.34 -0.55
C ALA A 397 -5.16 1.95 -1.31
N GLY A 398 -5.22 3.23 -1.69
CA GLY A 398 -4.11 3.93 -2.35
C GLY A 398 -2.84 3.97 -1.50
N ARG A 399 -2.95 4.23 -0.19
CA ARG A 399 -1.84 4.24 0.76
C ARG A 399 -1.14 2.87 0.83
N LEU A 400 -1.90 1.78 0.85
CA LEU A 400 -1.37 0.42 0.97
C LEU A 400 -0.74 -0.07 -0.34
N LEU A 401 -1.30 0.32 -1.49
CA LEU A 401 -0.95 -0.31 -2.76
C LEU A 401 0.07 0.48 -3.60
N GLN A 402 0.26 1.79 -3.35
CA GLN A 402 1.06 2.66 -4.22
C GLN A 402 2.02 3.63 -3.48
N GLY A 403 2.26 3.40 -2.18
CA GLY A 403 2.90 4.34 -1.26
C GLY A 403 4.08 5.14 -1.82
N GLY A 404 5.14 4.47 -2.30
CA GLY A 404 6.35 5.16 -2.79
C GLY A 404 6.15 5.96 -4.08
N ARG A 405 5.53 5.36 -5.10
CA ARG A 405 5.37 5.96 -6.45
C ARG A 405 4.37 7.09 -6.45
N TRP A 406 3.29 6.96 -5.68
CA TRP A 406 2.25 7.96 -5.58
C TRP A 406 2.69 9.19 -4.78
N MET A 407 3.40 9.00 -3.66
CA MET A 407 3.94 10.13 -2.89
C MET A 407 4.81 11.05 -3.76
N LYS A 408 5.59 10.51 -4.70
CA LYS A 408 6.36 11.32 -5.65
C LYS A 408 5.50 12.15 -6.62
N GLN A 409 4.26 11.73 -6.90
CA GLN A 409 3.36 12.42 -7.83
C GLN A 409 2.50 13.50 -7.16
N VAL A 410 2.09 13.30 -5.90
CA VAL A 410 1.22 14.26 -5.19
C VAL A 410 1.95 15.18 -4.23
N ARG A 411 3.21 14.87 -3.88
CA ARG A 411 4.03 15.76 -3.08
C ARG A 411 4.29 17.03 -3.88
N THR A 412 4.05 18.15 -3.23
CA THR A 412 4.39 19.45 -3.80
C THR A 412 5.57 20.05 -3.05
N GLU A 413 6.40 20.78 -3.79
CA GLU A 413 7.48 21.57 -3.21
C GLU A 413 6.92 22.90 -2.68
N PRO A 414 7.53 23.48 -1.63
CA PRO A 414 7.09 24.75 -1.09
C PRO A 414 7.17 25.87 -2.15
N PRO A 415 6.13 26.71 -2.29
CA PRO A 415 6.17 27.83 -3.22
C PRO A 415 7.21 28.84 -2.77
N ALA A 416 7.78 29.58 -3.73
CA ALA A 416 8.92 30.48 -3.49
C ALA A 416 8.66 31.50 -2.37
N TRP A 417 7.42 32.00 -2.26
CA TRP A 417 7.02 32.96 -1.22
C TRP A 417 7.14 32.36 0.19
N LEU A 418 6.91 31.06 0.34
CA LEU A 418 6.97 30.37 1.63
C LEU A 418 8.40 30.01 2.01
N THR A 419 9.24 29.66 1.04
CA THR A 419 10.67 29.40 1.25
C THR A 419 11.41 30.64 1.76
N ALA A 420 10.98 31.84 1.34
CA ALA A 420 11.59 33.10 1.73
C ALA A 420 11.09 33.69 3.05
N SER A 421 9.89 33.31 3.54
CA SER A 421 9.16 34.06 4.57
C SER A 421 9.24 33.52 6.00
N GLY A 422 9.80 32.33 6.23
CA GLY A 422 9.81 31.71 7.56
C GLY A 422 8.40 31.48 8.15
N ASP A 423 7.35 31.58 7.33
CA ASP A 423 5.95 31.46 7.73
C ASP A 423 5.71 30.05 8.31
N PRO A 424 5.07 29.95 9.50
CA PRO A 424 4.93 28.69 10.21
C PRO A 424 4.06 27.66 9.47
N VAL A 425 3.27 28.07 8.47
CA VAL A 425 2.52 27.14 7.60
C VAL A 425 3.47 26.25 6.78
N ARG A 426 4.75 26.60 6.64
CA ARG A 426 5.80 25.75 6.04
C ARG A 426 5.87 24.34 6.62
N ILE A 427 5.49 24.15 7.89
CA ILE A 427 5.44 22.82 8.53
C ILE A 427 4.58 21.82 7.74
N PHE A 428 3.60 22.29 6.96
CA PHE A 428 2.85 21.48 6.00
C PHE A 428 3.78 20.67 5.09
N TYR A 429 4.74 21.32 4.44
CA TYR A 429 5.65 20.70 3.46
C TYR A 429 6.58 19.68 4.11
N GLU A 430 6.99 19.93 5.34
CA GLU A 430 7.83 19.00 6.13
C GLU A 430 7.04 17.77 6.61
N LYS A 431 5.72 17.91 6.81
CA LYS A 431 4.84 16.86 7.32
C LYS A 431 3.98 16.20 6.25
N GLN A 432 4.05 16.62 4.98
CA GLN A 432 3.26 16.04 3.87
C GLN A 432 3.35 14.51 3.86
N GLU A 433 4.54 13.94 3.94
CA GLU A 433 4.72 12.48 3.97
C GLU A 433 4.05 11.84 5.18
N THR A 434 4.16 12.46 6.36
CA THR A 434 3.50 11.94 7.57
C THR A 434 1.98 12.01 7.45
N LEU A 435 1.43 13.10 6.90
CA LEU A 435 0.00 13.26 6.64
C LEU A 435 -0.49 12.21 5.62
N PHE A 436 0.28 11.98 4.56
CA PHE A 436 -0.05 10.96 3.56
C PHE A 436 0.01 9.54 4.12
N ARG A 437 1.03 9.19 4.93
CA ARG A 437 1.25 7.84 5.45
C ARG A 437 0.52 7.51 6.74
N LYS A 438 0.22 8.51 7.58
CA LYS A 438 -0.35 8.30 8.92
C LYS A 438 -1.53 9.21 9.23
N GLY A 439 -1.82 10.21 8.40
CA GLY A 439 -2.93 11.13 8.61
C GLY A 439 -4.29 10.44 8.58
N ARG A 440 -5.23 11.03 9.32
CA ARG A 440 -6.65 10.66 9.39
C ARG A 440 -7.45 11.59 8.49
N ILE A 441 -8.48 11.05 7.84
CA ILE A 441 -9.36 11.82 6.97
C ILE A 441 -10.57 12.30 7.76
N GLY A 442 -10.82 13.60 7.71
CA GLY A 442 -12.01 14.25 8.25
C GLY A 442 -12.49 15.38 7.33
N TRP A 443 -13.46 16.15 7.80
CA TRP A 443 -13.93 17.35 7.11
C TRP A 443 -13.23 18.60 7.64
N GLY A 444 -12.83 19.48 6.73
CA GLY A 444 -12.46 20.86 7.01
C GLY A 444 -13.47 21.80 6.37
N ALA A 445 -13.81 22.89 7.05
CA ALA A 445 -14.69 23.94 6.54
C ALA A 445 -13.93 25.26 6.42
N LEU A 446 -14.06 25.90 5.27
CA LEU A 446 -13.39 27.15 4.94
C LEU A 446 -13.89 28.29 5.84
N VAL A 447 -12.96 29.08 6.37
CA VAL A 447 -13.24 30.29 7.15
C VAL A 447 -12.88 31.51 6.33
N GLU A 448 -11.63 31.57 5.88
CA GLU A 448 -11.08 32.66 5.06
C GLU A 448 -10.02 32.07 4.12
N ALA A 449 -9.84 32.65 2.94
CA ALA A 449 -8.71 32.36 2.06
C ALA A 449 -8.39 33.57 1.19
N ASP A 450 -7.20 33.56 0.59
CA ASP A 450 -6.80 34.55 -0.40
C ASP A 450 -7.69 34.47 -1.65
N ASP A 451 -8.17 35.60 -2.18
CA ASP A 451 -9.07 35.62 -3.35
C ASP A 451 -8.49 34.85 -4.56
N GLY A 452 -7.16 34.77 -4.66
CA GLY A 452 -6.47 34.02 -5.71
C GLY A 452 -6.78 32.52 -5.71
N VAL A 453 -7.19 31.89 -4.60
CA VAL A 453 -7.53 30.44 -4.59
C VAL A 453 -8.81 30.10 -5.34
N PHE A 454 -9.70 31.09 -5.52
CA PHE A 454 -10.98 30.92 -6.20
C PHE A 454 -10.90 31.21 -7.70
N ALA A 455 -9.77 31.77 -8.15
CA ALA A 455 -9.51 32.09 -9.56
C ALA A 455 -8.41 31.19 -10.13
N GLN A 456 -8.38 31.06 -11.47
CA GLN A 456 -7.29 30.34 -12.13
C GLN A 456 -5.96 31.06 -11.88
N GLY A 457 -4.94 30.28 -11.54
CA GLY A 457 -3.60 30.76 -11.24
C GLY A 457 -2.62 29.60 -11.09
N GLY A 458 -1.34 29.92 -10.96
CA GLY A 458 -0.28 28.93 -10.76
C GLY A 458 0.14 28.73 -9.32
N ASP A 459 -0.18 29.69 -8.44
CA ASP A 459 0.36 29.73 -7.09
C ASP A 459 -0.52 29.00 -6.07
N ASP A 460 0.12 28.23 -5.21
CA ASP A 460 -0.46 27.68 -4.00
C ASP A 460 -0.54 28.78 -2.94
N LEU A 461 -1.74 29.01 -2.41
CA LEU A 461 -2.03 30.14 -1.55
C LEU A 461 -2.59 29.67 -0.20
N PRO A 462 -2.38 30.46 0.87
CA PRO A 462 -2.82 30.07 2.20
C PRO A 462 -4.31 30.34 2.42
N GLY A 463 -4.89 29.63 3.39
CA GLY A 463 -6.22 29.90 3.91
C GLY A 463 -6.34 29.50 5.37
N VAL A 464 -7.53 29.68 5.94
CA VAL A 464 -7.91 29.30 7.30
C VAL A 464 -9.15 28.44 7.23
N LEU A 465 -9.14 27.34 7.97
CA LEU A 465 -10.27 26.41 8.05
C LEU A 465 -10.54 25.98 9.50
N VAL A 466 -11.75 25.51 9.74
CA VAL A 466 -12.12 24.76 10.95
C VAL A 466 -12.21 23.28 10.59
N PHE A 467 -11.57 22.41 11.37
CA PHE A 467 -11.65 20.95 11.16
C PHE A 467 -11.89 20.22 12.48
N SER A 468 -12.24 18.94 12.39
CA SER A 468 -12.34 18.07 13.56
C SER A 468 -11.94 16.64 13.23
N GLU A 469 -11.37 15.95 14.22
CA GLU A 469 -11.12 14.51 14.19
C GLU A 469 -12.28 13.69 14.79
N ASP A 470 -13.31 14.34 15.34
CA ASP A 470 -14.48 13.68 15.94
C ASP A 470 -15.41 13.15 14.83
N GLU A 471 -15.70 11.85 14.83
CA GLU A 471 -16.61 11.18 13.90
C GLU A 471 -18.03 11.79 13.91
N TYR A 472 -18.40 12.55 14.95
CA TYR A 472 -19.61 13.35 14.99
C TYR A 472 -19.80 14.22 13.74
N PHE A 473 -18.70 14.81 13.25
CA PHE A 473 -18.71 15.71 12.10
C PHE A 473 -18.69 14.99 10.75
N ASP A 474 -18.48 13.67 10.70
CA ASP A 474 -18.51 12.88 9.45
C ASP A 474 -19.83 13.04 8.70
N ALA A 475 -20.92 13.17 9.45
CA ALA A 475 -22.27 13.41 8.93
C ALA A 475 -22.70 14.88 9.01
N ARG A 476 -21.85 15.81 9.47
CA ARG A 476 -22.23 17.22 9.76
C ARG A 476 -21.23 18.26 9.26
N PRO A 477 -20.72 18.19 8.01
CA PRO A 477 -19.79 19.21 7.51
C PRO A 477 -20.42 20.61 7.43
N ALA A 478 -21.74 20.71 7.24
CA ALA A 478 -22.46 21.99 7.29
C ALA A 478 -22.43 22.66 8.67
N GLU A 479 -22.31 21.88 9.75
CA GLU A 479 -22.13 22.42 11.10
C GLU A 479 -20.74 23.07 11.25
N LEU A 480 -19.69 22.42 10.73
CA LEU A 480 -18.33 22.99 10.70
C LEU A 480 -18.31 24.32 9.92
N ALA A 481 -19.01 24.41 8.79
CA ALA A 481 -19.13 25.65 8.02
C ALA A 481 -19.84 26.76 8.81
N ALA A 482 -20.93 26.42 9.52
CA ALA A 482 -21.64 27.38 10.37
C ALA A 482 -20.79 27.83 11.58
N ILE A 483 -19.96 26.94 12.15
CA ILE A 483 -18.96 27.28 13.16
C ILE A 483 -17.94 28.25 12.56
N GLY A 484 -17.40 27.96 11.37
CA GLY A 484 -16.46 28.84 10.67
C GLY A 484 -17.00 30.26 10.47
N ALA A 485 -18.22 30.38 9.95
CA ALA A 485 -18.91 31.68 9.80
C ALA A 485 -19.03 32.43 11.13
N ARG A 486 -19.39 31.73 12.21
CA ARG A 486 -19.49 32.32 13.55
C ARG A 486 -18.14 32.83 14.08
N LEU A 487 -17.04 32.16 13.75
CA LEU A 487 -15.70 32.60 14.14
C LEU A 487 -15.28 33.89 13.41
N VAL A 488 -15.66 34.05 12.13
CA VAL A 488 -15.44 35.30 11.40
C VAL A 488 -16.18 36.46 12.08
N GLU A 489 -17.44 36.25 12.45
CA GLU A 489 -18.24 37.25 13.19
C GLU A 489 -17.58 37.62 14.53
N LEU A 490 -17.13 36.63 15.30
CA LEU A 490 -16.47 36.86 16.58
C LEU A 490 -15.15 37.61 16.43
N ARG A 491 -14.40 37.34 15.35
CA ARG A 491 -13.16 38.06 15.04
C ARG A 491 -13.42 39.52 14.69
N ALA A 492 -14.49 39.79 13.94
CA ALA A 492 -14.90 41.12 13.48
C ALA A 492 -15.58 41.96 14.58
N GLY A 493 -16.42 41.34 15.42
CA GLY A 493 -17.28 42.02 16.38
C GLY A 493 -16.57 42.68 17.58
N GLY A 494 -15.28 42.41 17.77
CA GLY A 494 -14.53 42.90 18.94
C GLY A 494 -15.05 42.30 20.26
N ALA A 495 -14.30 42.46 21.34
CA ALA A 495 -14.60 41.86 22.64
C ALA A 495 -15.92 42.42 23.24
N ALA A 496 -17.06 41.82 22.89
CA ALA A 496 -18.35 42.13 23.50
C ALA A 496 -18.96 40.88 24.16
N ALA A 497 -19.31 41.05 25.44
CA ALA A 497 -20.05 40.18 26.36
C ALA A 497 -19.42 38.86 26.88
N ASN A 498 -18.60 38.13 26.11
CA ASN A 498 -18.05 36.83 26.58
C ASN A 498 -16.51 36.82 26.69
N VAL A 499 -16.00 36.59 27.90
CA VAL A 499 -14.55 36.50 28.22
C VAL A 499 -13.84 35.41 27.40
N GLU A 500 -14.51 34.29 27.13
CA GLU A 500 -13.95 33.17 26.36
C GLU A 500 -13.74 33.56 24.88
N ALA A 501 -14.76 34.17 24.26
CA ALA A 501 -14.68 34.63 22.88
C ALA A 501 -13.66 35.77 22.70
N ALA A 502 -13.55 36.68 23.68
CA ALA A 502 -12.53 37.73 23.69
C ALA A 502 -11.11 37.15 23.77
N ARG A 503 -10.89 36.12 24.59
CA ARG A 503 -9.60 35.40 24.66
C ARG A 503 -9.27 34.72 23.34
N PHE A 504 -10.24 34.02 22.74
CA PHE A 504 -10.05 33.40 21.43
C PHE A 504 -9.68 34.42 20.35
N ALA A 505 -10.42 35.53 20.24
CA ALA A 505 -10.12 36.60 19.29
C ALA A 505 -8.74 37.21 19.54
N GLN A 506 -8.32 37.34 20.80
CA GLN A 506 -6.98 37.81 21.14
C GLN A 506 -5.89 36.80 20.76
N THR A 507 -6.09 35.50 21.00
CA THR A 507 -5.16 34.44 20.61
C THR A 507 -4.96 34.42 19.10
N VAL A 508 -6.04 34.46 18.32
CA VAL A 508 -5.98 34.51 16.85
C VAL A 508 -5.25 35.78 16.35
N ARG A 509 -5.38 36.91 17.05
CA ARG A 509 -4.69 38.17 16.71
C ARG A 509 -3.20 38.17 17.08
N ASN A 510 -2.82 37.49 18.16
CA ASN A 510 -1.44 37.43 18.63
C ASN A 510 -0.58 36.41 17.86
N ASP A 511 -1.21 35.43 17.22
CA ASP A 511 -0.54 34.31 16.56
C ASP A 511 -0.05 34.72 15.16
N SER A 512 0.94 35.61 15.05
CA SER A 512 1.69 36.02 13.83
C SER A 512 0.91 36.22 12.50
N GLY A 513 -0.42 36.33 12.54
CA GLY A 513 -1.32 36.31 11.38
C GLY A 513 -1.80 34.91 10.92
N ARG A 514 -1.36 33.81 11.54
CA ARG A 514 -1.70 32.43 11.16
C ARG A 514 -2.21 31.64 12.37
N PRO A 515 -3.53 31.36 12.49
CA PRO A 515 -3.99 30.44 13.53
C PRO A 515 -3.43 29.04 13.27
N LEU A 516 -2.87 28.38 14.29
CA LEU A 516 -2.34 27.02 14.16
C LEU A 516 -2.86 26.11 15.28
N GLY A 517 -3.92 25.35 14.98
CA GLY A 517 -4.48 24.36 15.90
C GLY A 517 -5.16 24.95 17.14
N ILE A 518 -5.84 26.09 16.99
CA ILE A 518 -6.53 26.76 18.09
C ILE A 518 -7.89 26.08 18.32
N ALA A 519 -8.15 25.60 19.54
CA ALA A 519 -9.45 25.01 19.88
C ALA A 519 -10.58 26.05 19.76
N VAL A 520 -11.69 25.66 19.13
CA VAL A 520 -12.90 26.48 19.04
C VAL A 520 -13.55 26.58 20.44
N PRO A 521 -13.98 27.78 20.87
CA PRO A 521 -14.62 27.97 22.18
C PRO A 521 -15.87 27.11 22.38
N ALA A 522 -16.10 26.66 23.61
CA ALA A 522 -17.27 25.85 23.96
C ALA A 522 -18.59 26.61 23.76
N SER A 523 -18.52 27.94 23.84
CA SER A 523 -19.63 28.85 23.52
C SER A 523 -20.03 28.88 22.04
N VAL A 524 -19.19 28.38 21.12
CA VAL A 524 -19.48 28.29 19.69
C VAL A 524 -19.87 26.86 19.29
N SER A 525 -19.17 25.87 19.82
CA SER A 525 -19.45 24.45 19.57
C SER A 525 -19.30 23.67 20.87
N PRO A 526 -20.22 22.73 21.19
CA PRO A 526 -20.09 21.87 22.37
C PRO A 526 -19.03 20.78 22.14
N LYS A 527 -18.62 20.58 20.89
CA LYS A 527 -17.48 19.75 20.48
C LYS A 527 -16.22 20.60 20.41
N THR A 528 -15.07 19.96 20.25
CA THR A 528 -13.77 20.63 20.19
C THR A 528 -13.17 20.60 18.78
N PRO A 529 -13.79 21.24 17.76
CA PRO A 529 -13.11 21.45 16.50
C PRO A 529 -11.95 22.43 16.67
N MET A 530 -11.04 22.45 15.70
CA MET A 530 -9.82 23.25 15.72
C MET A 530 -9.82 24.23 14.54
N LEU A 531 -9.46 25.48 14.80
CA LEU A 531 -9.15 26.50 13.79
C LEU A 531 -7.68 26.40 13.43
N SER A 532 -7.36 26.25 12.14
CA SER A 532 -5.98 26.24 11.69
C SER A 532 -5.82 26.78 10.27
N SER A 533 -4.63 27.27 9.99
CA SER A 533 -4.19 27.68 8.67
C SER A 533 -3.89 26.45 7.82
N PHE A 534 -4.09 26.54 6.51
CA PHE A 534 -3.75 25.51 5.53
C PHE A 534 -3.18 26.14 4.26
N VAL A 535 -2.62 25.30 3.37
CA VAL A 535 -2.23 25.69 2.02
C VAL A 535 -3.18 25.04 1.01
N ALA A 536 -3.82 25.86 0.19
CA ALA A 536 -4.62 25.41 -0.94
C ALA A 536 -3.69 25.01 -2.09
N VAL A 537 -3.21 23.77 -2.04
CA VAL A 537 -2.38 23.20 -3.10
C VAL A 537 -3.23 22.95 -4.34
N ARG A 538 -2.96 23.67 -5.44
CA ARG A 538 -3.80 23.62 -6.64
C ARG A 538 -3.87 22.23 -7.25
N ALA A 539 -2.76 21.51 -7.27
CA ALA A 539 -2.71 20.13 -7.75
C ALA A 539 -3.63 19.18 -6.95
N HIS A 540 -3.98 19.55 -5.71
CA HIS A 540 -4.87 18.76 -4.86
C HIS A 540 -6.34 19.12 -5.06
N LEU A 541 -6.65 20.21 -5.74
CA LEU A 541 -8.03 20.69 -5.97
C LEU A 541 -8.55 20.25 -7.36
N PRO A 542 -9.84 19.94 -7.49
CA PRO A 542 -10.45 19.78 -8.81
C PRO A 542 -10.28 21.05 -9.64
N ASP A 543 -9.75 20.91 -10.86
CA ASP A 543 -9.46 22.02 -11.78
C ASP A 543 -8.54 23.13 -11.21
N GLY A 544 -7.84 22.87 -10.11
CA GLY A 544 -6.94 23.83 -9.48
C GLY A 544 -7.64 24.98 -8.74
N LEU A 545 -8.92 24.83 -8.38
CA LEU A 545 -9.76 25.88 -7.78
C LEU A 545 -10.45 25.43 -6.50
N LEU A 546 -10.51 26.33 -5.51
CA LEU A 546 -11.33 26.13 -4.32
C LEU A 546 -12.76 26.60 -4.62
N SER A 547 -13.77 25.73 -4.50
CA SER A 547 -15.16 26.07 -4.85
C SER A 547 -16.23 25.53 -3.89
N GLY A 548 -15.82 25.05 -2.71
CA GLY A 548 -16.73 24.53 -1.68
C GLY A 548 -16.42 25.06 -0.29
N ASP A 549 -17.46 25.18 0.54
CA ASP A 549 -17.36 25.66 1.94
C ASP A 549 -16.71 24.64 2.86
N TRP A 550 -16.65 23.39 2.43
CA TRP A 550 -16.04 22.31 3.18
C TRP A 550 -15.48 21.28 2.21
N PHE A 551 -14.41 20.62 2.61
CA PHE A 551 -13.64 19.67 1.80
C PHE A 551 -12.94 18.65 2.70
N PRO A 552 -12.60 17.47 2.17
CA PRO A 552 -11.90 16.48 2.96
C PRO A 552 -10.46 16.91 3.24
N VAL A 553 -10.02 16.72 4.48
CA VAL A 553 -8.67 17.05 4.93
C VAL A 553 -8.00 15.87 5.65
N LEU A 554 -6.67 15.83 5.58
CA LEU A 554 -5.79 14.96 6.35
C LEU A 554 -5.27 15.71 7.57
N THR A 555 -5.37 15.09 8.72
CA THR A 555 -4.88 15.58 10.01
C THR A 555 -3.95 14.55 10.64
N HIS A 556 -2.98 14.99 11.44
CA HIS A 556 -2.14 14.09 12.22
C HIS A 556 -1.66 14.79 13.49
N PRO A 557 -1.55 14.12 14.64
CA PRO A 557 -1.12 14.76 15.90
C PRO A 557 0.25 15.46 15.84
N SER A 558 1.11 15.08 14.89
CA SER A 558 2.42 15.72 14.67
C SER A 558 2.40 16.89 13.67
N SER A 559 1.23 17.29 13.17
CA SER A 559 1.05 18.43 12.26
C SER A 559 -0.13 19.28 12.73
N VAL A 560 0.14 20.55 13.02
CA VAL A 560 -0.90 21.53 13.34
C VAL A 560 -1.57 22.09 12.09
N VAL A 561 -0.99 21.85 10.90
CA VAL A 561 -1.53 22.27 9.60
C VAL A 561 -2.22 21.07 8.92
N PRO A 562 -3.54 21.14 8.69
CA PRO A 562 -4.26 20.14 7.91
C PRO A 562 -3.93 20.27 6.41
N MET A 563 -4.01 19.15 5.70
CA MET A 563 -3.79 19.06 4.26
C MET A 563 -5.08 18.71 3.54
N ILE A 564 -5.44 19.38 2.44
CA ILE A 564 -6.56 18.93 1.61
C ILE A 564 -6.24 17.54 1.05
N VAL A 565 -7.17 16.59 1.15
CA VAL A 565 -6.98 15.29 0.50
C VAL A 565 -6.93 15.53 -1.02
N PRO A 566 -5.91 15.08 -1.76
CA PRO A 566 -5.85 15.31 -3.20
C PRO A 566 -7.09 14.78 -3.93
N HIS A 567 -7.61 15.56 -4.88
CA HIS A 567 -8.86 15.27 -5.59
C HIS A 567 -8.83 13.93 -6.35
N THR A 568 -7.65 13.42 -6.68
CA THR A 568 -7.45 12.10 -7.31
C THR A 568 -7.97 10.93 -6.45
N PHE A 569 -8.21 11.16 -5.16
CA PHE A 569 -8.80 10.17 -4.25
C PHE A 569 -10.30 10.32 -4.04
N TRP A 570 -10.86 11.44 -4.50
CA TRP A 570 -12.24 11.77 -4.21
C TRP A 570 -13.17 10.82 -4.97
N PRO A 571 -14.17 10.24 -4.28
CA PRO A 571 -15.18 9.45 -4.97
C PRO A 571 -15.85 10.26 -6.09
N PRO A 572 -16.25 9.63 -7.21
CA PRO A 572 -16.89 10.34 -8.33
C PRO A 572 -18.10 11.19 -7.92
N ALA A 573 -18.89 10.73 -6.95
CA ALA A 573 -20.02 11.49 -6.41
C ALA A 573 -19.60 12.80 -5.72
N MET A 574 -18.44 12.82 -5.06
CA MET A 574 -17.89 14.02 -4.43
C MET A 574 -17.37 15.01 -5.47
N LEU A 575 -16.68 14.51 -6.51
CA LEU A 575 -16.22 15.34 -7.63
C LEU A 575 -17.41 15.99 -8.36
N ALA A 576 -18.47 15.22 -8.64
CA ALA A 576 -19.68 15.74 -9.29
C ALA A 576 -20.33 16.86 -8.48
N ALA A 577 -20.52 16.64 -7.16
CA ALA A 577 -21.05 17.65 -6.25
C ALA A 577 -20.19 18.93 -6.20
N TRP A 578 -18.87 18.77 -6.27
CA TRP A 578 -17.92 19.89 -6.29
C TRP A 578 -18.02 20.72 -7.58
N THR A 579 -18.09 20.05 -8.74
CA THR A 579 -18.18 20.69 -10.05
C THR A 579 -19.52 21.41 -10.25
N GLU A 580 -20.64 20.81 -9.84
CA GLU A 580 -21.98 21.42 -9.92
C GLU A 580 -22.04 22.73 -9.12
N ARG A 581 -21.44 22.73 -7.93
CA ARG A 581 -21.34 23.93 -7.10
C ARG A 581 -20.51 25.04 -7.76
N ARG A 582 -19.41 24.69 -8.44
CA ARG A 582 -18.62 25.66 -9.21
C ARG A 582 -19.46 26.33 -10.30
N MET A 583 -20.21 25.56 -11.08
CA MET A 583 -21.06 26.12 -12.14
C MET A 583 -22.08 27.11 -11.57
N SER A 584 -22.59 26.83 -10.37
CA SER A 584 -23.53 27.70 -9.67
C SER A 584 -22.87 29.02 -9.20
N LEU A 585 -21.61 28.97 -8.73
CA LEU A 585 -20.84 30.15 -8.36
C LEU A 585 -20.49 31.03 -9.57
N GLU A 586 -20.01 30.42 -10.66
CA GLU A 586 -19.71 31.15 -11.90
C GLU A 586 -20.96 31.81 -12.51
N ALA A 587 -22.11 31.16 -12.44
CA ALA A 587 -23.38 31.73 -12.86
C ALA A 587 -23.81 32.93 -11.99
N SER A 588 -23.55 32.87 -10.68
CA SER A 588 -23.90 33.94 -9.73
C SER A 588 -22.98 35.17 -9.84
N VAL A 589 -21.73 35.01 -10.27
CA VAL A 589 -20.78 36.13 -10.49
C VAL A 589 -21.05 36.86 -11.81
N LYS A 590 -21.63 36.17 -12.80
CA LYS A 590 -21.96 36.75 -14.12
C LYS A 590 -23.32 37.45 -14.17
N ALA A 591 -24.20 37.18 -13.20
CA ALA A 591 -25.51 37.82 -13.04
C ALA A 591 -25.37 39.08 -12.17
#